data_AF-A0A522RDF1-F1
#
_entry.id   AF-A0A522RDF1-F1
#
_cell.length_a   1.000
_cell.length_b   1.000
_cell.length_c   1.000
_cell.angle_alpha   90.00
_cell.angle_beta   90.00
_cell.angle_gamma   90.00
#
_symmetry.space_group_name_H-M   'P 1'
#
loop_
_entity.id
_entity.type
_entity.pdbx_description
1 polymer ?
#
loop_
_entity_poly.entity_id
_entity_poly.type
_entity_poly.pdbx_seq_one_letter_code
_entity_poly.pdbx_strand_id
1 'polypeptide(L)' 'MLAPRFLPRWLLACVFLALAACAAHPQWQLDDVRGHLPDLKFQMTNDLGQPVTAASYRGKLVLLYFGYTHCPDV' A
#
# COMPACT_ATOMS: atom_id res chain seq x y z
N MET A 1 45.33 -2.72 19.73
CA MET A 1 45.33 -4.15 20.13
C MET A 1 43.97 -4.46 20.76
N LEU A 2 42.94 -4.77 19.95
CA LEU A 2 41.67 -5.25 20.51
C LEU A 2 41.85 -6.72 20.88
N ALA A 3 41.75 -7.04 22.18
CA ALA A 3 41.94 -8.40 22.66
C ALA A 3 40.89 -9.34 22.04
N PRO A 4 41.25 -10.61 21.72
CA PRO A 4 40.39 -11.57 21.01
C PRO A 4 39.10 -11.95 21.76
N ARG A 5 39.00 -11.55 23.03
CA ARG A 5 37.85 -11.78 23.91
C ARG A 5 36.67 -10.81 23.64
N PHE A 6 36.92 -9.67 22.99
CA PHE A 6 35.89 -8.67 22.70
C PHE A 6 35.18 -8.92 21.36
N LEU A 7 35.86 -9.54 20.39
CA LEU A 7 35.34 -9.82 19.04
C LEU A 7 33.93 -10.46 18.98
N PRO A 8 33.59 -11.50 19.79
CA PRO A 8 32.24 -12.10 19.73
C PRO A 8 31.15 -11.15 20.24
N ARG A 9 31.48 -10.24 21.15
CA ARG A 9 30.53 -9.28 21.75
C ARG A 9 30.18 -8.16 20.75
N TRP A 10 31.12 -7.77 19.90
CA TRP A 10 30.88 -6.83 18.80
C TRP A 10 30.06 -7.47 17.67
N LEU A 11 30.34 -8.73 17.33
CA LEU A 11 29.54 -9.49 16.36
C LEU A 11 28.08 -9.64 16.81
N LEU A 12 27.84 -9.99 18.08
CA LEU A 12 26.48 -10.04 18.62
C LEU A 12 25.79 -8.68 18.53
N ALA A 13 26.48 -7.60 18.90
CA ALA A 13 25.92 -6.25 18.84
C ALA A 13 25.53 -5.85 17.41
N CYS A 14 26.36 -6.16 16.42
CA CYS A 14 26.04 -5.92 15.00
C CYS A 14 24.82 -6.72 14.53
N VAL A 15 24.70 -7.99 14.92
CA VAL A 15 23.53 -8.83 14.59
C VAL A 15 22.25 -8.26 15.22
N PHE A 16 22.31 -7.85 16.49
CA PHE A 16 21.16 -7.23 17.17
C PHE A 16 20.75 -5.89 16.51
N LEU A 17 21.71 -5.05 16.11
CA LEU A 17 21.41 -3.82 15.37
C LEU A 17 20.76 -4.11 14.01
N ALA A 18 21.24 -5.12 13.29
CA ALA A 18 20.68 -5.50 11.99
C ALA A 18 19.23 -6.01 12.11
N LEU A 19 18.92 -6.79 13.15
CA LEU A 19 17.54 -7.21 13.43
C LEU A 19 16.63 -6.02 13.77
N ALA A 20 17.12 -5.07 14.58
CA ALA A 20 16.35 -3.88 14.96
C ALA A 20 16.03 -2.98 13.75
N ALA A 21 16.92 -2.90 12.76
CA ALA A 21 16.69 -2.13 11.55
C ALA A 21 15.55 -2.70 10.67
N CYS A 22 15.31 -4.01 10.74
CA CYS A 22 14.24 -4.68 9.98
C CYS A 22 12.86 -4.51 10.62
N ALA A 23 12.78 -4.03 11.86
CA ALA A 23 11.53 -3.83 12.59
C ALA A 23 10.81 -2.51 12.25
N ALA A 24 11.30 -1.74 11.27
CA ALA A 24 10.66 -0.51 10.85
C ALA A 24 9.30 -0.82 10.21
N HIS A 25 8.23 -0.53 10.94
CA HIS A 25 6.87 -0.58 10.41
C HIS A 25 6.62 0.68 9.57
N PRO A 26 6.35 0.57 8.26
CA PRO A 26 5.97 1.72 7.46
C PRO A 26 4.67 2.30 8.04
N GLN A 27 4.69 3.59 8.37
CA GLN A 27 3.50 4.32 8.78
C GLN A 27 2.65 4.57 7.54
N TRP A 28 1.60 3.76 7.36
CA TRP A 28 0.63 3.96 6.28
C TRP A 28 -0.16 5.24 6.56
N GLN A 29 -0.11 6.19 5.62
CA GLN A 29 -0.87 7.45 5.68
C GLN A 29 -2.27 7.33 5.06
N LEU A 30 -2.73 6.10 4.80
CA LEU A 30 -4.04 5.87 4.20
C LEU A 30 -5.08 5.71 5.30
N ASP A 31 -6.21 6.37 5.11
CA ASP A 31 -7.39 6.17 5.95
C ASP A 31 -8.01 4.80 5.68
N ASP A 32 -8.37 4.10 6.75
CA ASP A 32 -9.15 2.86 6.64
C ASP A 32 -10.60 3.20 6.31
N VAL A 33 -11.00 2.94 5.08
CA VAL A 33 -12.36 3.21 4.60
C VAL A 33 -13.35 2.09 4.90
N ARG A 34 -12.92 0.99 5.53
CA ARG A 34 -13.80 -0.15 5.86
C ARG A 34 -14.93 0.31 6.78
N GLY A 35 -16.17 0.11 6.34
CA GLY A 35 -17.37 0.49 7.11
C GLY A 35 -17.73 1.99 7.03
N HIS A 36 -16.88 2.83 6.43
CA HIS A 36 -17.13 4.27 6.26
C HIS A 36 -17.73 4.60 4.88
N LEU A 37 -17.42 3.79 3.87
CA LEU A 37 -17.97 3.91 2.52
C LEU A 37 -18.96 2.78 2.24
N PRO A 38 -20.02 3.03 1.44
CA PRO A 38 -20.88 1.96 0.97
C PRO A 38 -20.11 1.01 0.07
N ASP A 39 -20.63 -0.22 -0.07
CA ASP A 39 -20.10 -1.18 -1.04
C ASP A 39 -20.03 -0.57 -2.43
N LEU A 40 -18.93 -0.82 -3.12
CA LEU A 40 -18.73 -0.34 -4.48
C LEU A 40 -19.81 -0.89 -5.42
N LYS A 41 -20.66 -0.01 -5.94
CA LYS A 41 -21.74 -0.34 -6.88
C LYS A 41 -21.69 0.60 -8.07
N PHE A 42 -21.40 0.03 -9.24
CA PHE A 42 -21.43 0.76 -10.50
C PHE A 42 -21.83 -0.16 -11.65
N GLN A 43 -22.36 0.46 -12.69
CA GLN A 43 -22.54 -0.13 -14.01
C GLN A 43 -22.04 0.93 -15.00
N MET A 44 -20.99 0.61 -15.73
CA MET A 44 -20.32 1.56 -16.62
C MET A 44 -19.84 0.83 -17.87
N THR A 45 -19.49 1.61 -18.88
CA THR A 45 -18.72 1.12 -20.03
C THR A 45 -17.25 1.43 -19.79
N ASN A 46 -16.38 0.43 -19.93
CA ASN A 46 -14.93 0.65 -19.78
C ASN A 46 -14.32 1.30 -21.04
N ASP A 47 -13.02 1.56 -20.99
CA ASP A 47 -12.21 2.14 -22.07
C ASP A 47 -12.16 1.27 -23.34
N LEU A 48 -12.48 -0.02 -23.22
CA LEU A 48 -12.61 -0.96 -24.34
C LEU A 48 -14.05 -1.04 -24.90
N GLY A 49 -14.98 -0.22 -24.39
CA GLY A 49 -16.38 -0.23 -24.83
C GLY A 49 -17.24 -1.35 -24.24
N GLN A 50 -16.76 -2.06 -23.22
CA GLN A 50 -17.44 -3.20 -22.63
C GLN A 50 -18.27 -2.80 -21.40
N PRO A 51 -19.50 -3.35 -21.23
CA PRO A 51 -20.26 -3.17 -20.01
C PRO A 51 -19.57 -3.88 -18.84
N VAL A 52 -19.29 -3.15 -17.77
CA VAL A 52 -18.62 -3.64 -16.57
C VAL A 52 -19.38 -3.25 -15.31
N THR A 53 -19.22 -4.07 -14.28
CA THR A 53 -19.76 -3.83 -12.94
C THR A 53 -18.67 -3.98 -11.89
N ALA A 54 -18.97 -3.66 -10.63
CA ALA A 54 -18.07 -3.95 -9.52
C ALA A 54 -17.65 -5.44 -9.44
N ALA A 55 -18.52 -6.37 -9.88
CA ALA A 55 -18.20 -7.80 -9.89
C ALA A 55 -17.11 -8.16 -10.93
N SER A 56 -17.01 -7.42 -12.03
CA SER A 56 -16.04 -7.63 -13.12
C SER A 56 -14.58 -7.49 -12.67
N TYR A 57 -14.35 -6.86 -11.51
CA TYR A 57 -13.01 -6.57 -10.99
C TYR A 57 -12.66 -7.29 -9.67
N ARG A 58 -13.50 -8.22 -9.21
CA ARG A 58 -13.22 -9.00 -7.99
C ARG A 58 -11.90 -9.79 -8.12
N GLY A 59 -11.15 -9.87 -7.02
CA GLY A 59 -9.87 -10.56 -6.97
C GLY A 59 -8.71 -9.80 -7.64
N LYS A 60 -8.95 -8.58 -8.12
CA LYS A 60 -7.91 -7.69 -8.67
C LYS A 60 -7.68 -6.52 -7.71
N LEU A 61 -6.47 -5.95 -7.75
CA LEU A 61 -6.22 -4.62 -7.18
C LEU A 61 -6.88 -3.58 -8.09
N VAL A 62 -7.77 -2.76 -7.55
CA VAL A 62 -8.57 -1.80 -8.32
C VAL A 62 -8.34 -0.39 -7.78
N LEU A 63 -8.08 0.55 -8.69
CA LEU A 63 -8.13 1.98 -8.42
C LEU A 63 -9.35 2.57 -9.12
N LEU A 64 -10.23 3.22 -8.36
CA LEU A 64 -11.40 3.92 -8.88
C LEU A 64 -11.20 5.42 -8.74
N TYR A 65 -11.37 6.14 -9.84
CA TYR A 65 -11.18 7.59 -9.91
C TYR A 65 -12.44 8.26 -10.45
N PHE A 66 -12.98 9.23 -9.71
CA PHE A 66 -14.10 10.06 -10.12
C PHE A 66 -13.58 11.39 -10.66
N GLY A 67 -13.28 11.44 -11.95
CA GLY A 67 -12.79 12.64 -12.63
C GLY A 67 -13.85 13.34 -13.46
N TYR A 68 -13.63 14.63 -13.73
CA TYR A 68 -14.43 15.44 -14.65
C TYR A 68 -13.48 16.17 -15.59
N THR A 69 -13.72 16.09 -16.90
CA THR A 69 -12.82 16.61 -17.94
C THR A 69 -13.37 17.82 -18.68
N HIS A 70 -14.52 18.34 -18.25
CA HIS A 70 -15.15 19.50 -18.88
C HIS A 70 -14.95 20.73 -18.00
N CYS A 71 -14.37 21.80 -18.51
CA CYS A 71 -14.35 23.06 -17.78
C CYS A 71 -15.72 23.73 -17.98
N PRO A 72 -16.50 24.01 -16.93
CA PRO A 72 -17.79 24.68 -17.09
C PRO A 72 -17.66 26.17 -17.49
N ASP A 73 -16.44 26.71 -17.45
CA ASP A 73 -16.16 28.16 -17.53
C ASP A 73 -15.15 28.54 -18.64
N VAL A 74 -15.24 27.92 -19.82
CA VAL A 74 -14.66 28.47 -21.06
C VAL A 74 -15.74 28.95 -22.01
#